data_AF-C9MYU3-F1
#
_entry.id   AF-C9MYU3-F1
#
_cell.length_a   1.000
_cell.length_b   1.000
_cell.length_c   1.000
_cell.angle_alpha   90.00
_cell.angle_beta   90.00
_cell.angle_gamma   90.00
#
_symmetry.space_group_name_H-M   'P 1'
#
loop_
_entity.id
_entity.type
_entity.pdbx_description
1 polymer ?
#
loop_
_entity_poly.entity_id
_entity_poly.type
_entity_poly.pdbx_seq_one_letter_code
_entity_poly.pdbx_strand_id
1 'polypeptide(L)'
;MENFESKKIEIKENKDIEETIKNKINDIEERVEAIIFLSKEMITVKELAQFYGMEYFEIEEILRNLKEKRKNTGINVKIENGIVCLVSNPFFWL
;
A
#
# COMPACT_ATOMS: atom_id res chain seq x y z
N MET A 1 6.63 -34.20 27.29
CA MET A 1 6.92 -32.74 27.46
C MET A 1 7.23 -32.06 26.11
N GLU A 2 7.20 -32.78 24.98
CA GLU A 2 7.59 -32.28 23.63
C GLU A 2 6.50 -31.46 22.90
N ASN A 3 5.27 -31.41 23.40
CA ASN A 3 4.14 -30.80 22.69
C ASN A 3 4.03 -29.28 22.87
N PHE A 4 4.54 -28.72 23.97
CA PHE A 4 4.39 -27.28 24.27
C PHE A 4 5.43 -26.41 23.57
N GLU A 5 6.68 -26.88 23.50
CA GLU A 5 7.78 -26.10 22.92
C GLU A 5 7.71 -26.10 21.39
N SER A 6 7.34 -27.23 20.78
CA SER A 6 7.09 -27.35 19.33
C SER A 6 5.97 -26.41 18.87
N LYS A 7 4.90 -26.28 19.66
CA LYS A 7 3.79 -25.37 19.37
C LYS A 7 4.18 -23.89 19.48
N LYS A 8 5.09 -23.52 20.39
CA LYS A 8 5.63 -22.16 20.47
C LYS A 8 6.52 -21.81 19.26
N ILE A 9 7.30 -22.78 18.77
CA ILE A 9 8.16 -22.60 17.60
C ILE A 9 7.29 -22.37 16.36
N GLU A 10 6.27 -23.20 16.13
CA GLU A 10 5.33 -23.06 15.01
C GLU A 10 4.57 -21.71 15.03
N ILE A 11 4.09 -21.28 16.20
CA ILE A 11 3.44 -19.96 16.35
C ILE A 11 4.41 -18.82 16.02
N LYS A 12 5.68 -18.95 16.41
CA LYS A 12 6.70 -17.92 16.16
C LYS A 12 7.06 -17.86 14.68
N GLU A 13 7.26 -19.00 14.01
CA GLU A 13 7.55 -19.07 12.58
C GLU A 13 6.40 -18.48 11.74
N ASN A 14 5.15 -18.81 12.08
CA ASN A 14 3.98 -18.23 11.40
C ASN A 14 3.93 -16.70 11.55
N LYS A 15 4.23 -16.18 12.75
CA LYS A 15 4.29 -14.74 13.00
C LYS A 15 5.43 -14.06 12.21
N ASP A 16 6.60 -14.70 12.10
CA ASP A 16 7.74 -14.16 11.37
C ASP A 16 7.47 -14.12 9.84
N ILE A 17 6.72 -15.10 9.31
CA ILE A 17 6.25 -15.12 7.92
C ILE A 17 5.23 -13.99 7.67
N GLU A 18 4.25 -13.83 8.55
CA GLU A 18 3.26 -12.74 8.46
C GLU A 18 3.93 -11.37 8.46
N GLU A 19 4.89 -11.15 9.36
CA GLU A 19 5.64 -9.89 9.45
C GLU A 19 6.47 -9.65 8.19
N THR A 20 7.10 -10.69 7.64
CA THR A 20 7.87 -10.60 6.38
C THR A 20 6.98 -10.22 5.20
N ILE A 21 5.80 -10.85 5.07
CA ILE A 21 4.83 -10.55 4.01
C ILE A 21 4.33 -9.12 4.16
N LYS A 22 3.97 -8.71 5.38
CA LYS A 22 3.51 -7.35 5.69
C LYS A 22 4.54 -6.30 5.33
N ASN A 23 5.82 -6.54 5.64
CA ASN A 23 6.91 -5.62 5.30
C ASN A 23 7.10 -5.49 3.79
N LYS A 24 6.98 -6.57 3.02
CA LYS A 24 7.02 -6.52 1.55
C LYS A 24 5.84 -5.74 0.97
N ILE A 25 4.63 -5.91 1.53
CA ILE A 25 3.45 -5.14 1.12
C ILE A 25 3.63 -3.65 1.44
N ASN A 26 4.18 -3.33 2.61
CA ASN A 26 4.44 -1.95 2.99
C ASN A 26 5.50 -1.28 2.08
N ASP A 27 6.54 -2.02 1.68
CA ASP A 27 7.55 -1.55 0.71
C ASP A 27 6.92 -1.17 -0.64
N ILE A 28 6.03 -2.01 -1.19
CA ILE A 28 5.39 -1.70 -2.47
C ILE A 28 4.44 -0.51 -2.37
N GLU A 29 3.67 -0.39 -1.28
CA GLU A 29 2.78 0.75 -1.06
C GLU A 29 3.56 2.08 -0.98
N GLU A 30 4.67 2.12 -0.24
CA GLU A 30 5.54 3.28 -0.13
C GLU A 30 6.15 3.67 -1.49
N ARG A 31 6.56 2.68 -2.28
CA ARG A 31 7.12 2.89 -3.62
C ARG A 31 6.06 3.39 -4.61
N VAL A 32 4.84 2.83 -4.58
CA VAL A 32 3.71 3.31 -5.39
C VAL A 32 3.40 4.76 -5.04
N GLU A 33 3.33 5.09 -3.75
CA GLU A 33 3.11 6.46 -3.31
C GLU A 33 4.19 7.44 -3.79
N ALA A 34 5.46 7.04 -3.70
CA ALA A 34 6.57 7.85 -4.20
C ALA A 34 6.46 8.14 -5.70
N ILE A 35 6.05 7.14 -6.50
CA ILE A 35 5.81 7.34 -7.95
C ILE A 35 4.65 8.32 -8.18
N ILE A 36 3.54 8.20 -7.44
CA ILE A 36 2.42 9.14 -7.56
C ILE A 36 2.89 10.56 -7.23
N PHE A 37 3.65 10.73 -6.15
CA PHE A 37 4.21 12.02 -5.75
C PHE A 37 5.12 12.63 -6.83
N LEU A 38 6.00 11.83 -7.44
CA LEU A 38 6.94 12.28 -8.47
C LEU A 38 6.26 12.57 -9.82
N SER A 39 5.12 11.94 -10.11
CA SER A 39 4.37 12.12 -11.37
C SER A 39 3.70 13.49 -11.52
N LYS A 40 3.70 14.29 -10.43
CA LYS A 40 3.16 15.66 -10.31
C LYS A 40 1.65 15.80 -10.50
N GLU A 41 1.03 15.32 -11.59
CA GLU A 41 -0.43 15.50 -11.79
C GLU A 41 -1.18 14.38 -12.53
N MET A 42 -0.58 13.62 -13.45
CA MET A 42 -1.31 12.61 -14.23
C MET A 42 -0.53 11.31 -14.31
N ILE A 43 -0.85 10.39 -13.41
CA ILE A 43 -0.52 8.97 -13.57
C ILE A 43 -1.79 8.16 -13.48
N THR A 44 -1.92 7.14 -14.32
CA THR A 44 -3.06 6.25 -14.33
C THR A 44 -2.77 4.94 -13.61
N VAL A 45 -3.82 4.28 -13.12
CA VAL A 45 -3.73 2.92 -12.57
C VAL A 45 -3.10 1.95 -13.58
N LYS A 46 -3.39 2.13 -14.88
CA LYS A 46 -2.82 1.32 -15.96
C LYS A 46 -1.32 1.54 -16.12
N GLU A 47 -0.85 2.78 -16.06
CA GLU A 47 0.58 3.08 -16.14
C GLU A 47 1.33 2.54 -14.93
N LEU A 48 0.75 2.63 -13.73
CA LEU A 48 1.29 1.99 -12.53
C LEU A 48 1.38 0.47 -12.70
N ALA A 49 0.32 -0.17 -13.18
CA ALA A 49 0.31 -1.61 -13.44
C ALA A 49 1.39 -2.02 -14.43
N GLN A 50 1.54 -1.28 -15.53
CA GLN A 50 2.59 -1.52 -16.51
C GLN A 50 3.99 -1.29 -15.94
N PHE A 51 4.19 -0.23 -15.14
CA PHE A 51 5.48 0.10 -14.54
C PHE A 51 5.95 -0.96 -13.55
N TYR A 52 5.04 -1.48 -12.73
CA TYR A 52 5.33 -2.50 -11.73
C TYR A 52 5.24 -3.93 -12.27
N GLY A 53 4.74 -4.13 -13.49
CA GLY A 53 4.51 -5.46 -14.06
C GLY A 53 3.46 -6.25 -13.27
N MET A 54 2.44 -5.55 -12.74
CA MET A 54 1.38 -6.12 -11.90
C MET A 54 0.03 -6.06 -12.64
N GLU A 55 -0.90 -6.89 -12.21
CA GLU A 55 -2.26 -6.85 -12.73
C GLU A 55 -2.96 -5.57 -12.26
N TYR A 56 -3.89 -5.07 -13.10
CA TYR A 56 -4.61 -3.82 -12.82
C TYR A 56 -5.34 -3.86 -11.46
N PHE A 57 -5.94 -5.01 -11.11
CA PHE A 57 -6.68 -5.16 -9.85
C PHE A 57 -5.75 -5.13 -8.62
N GLU A 58 -4.51 -5.61 -8.74
CA GLU A 58 -3.54 -5.59 -7.63
C GLU A 58 -3.11 -4.16 -7.30
N ILE A 59 -2.87 -3.34 -8.34
CA ILE A 59 -2.60 -1.91 -8.16
C ILE A 59 -3.83 -1.20 -7.58
N GLU A 60 -5.04 -1.51 -8.03
CA GLU A 60 -6.25 -0.94 -7.42
C GLU A 60 -6.36 -1.25 -5.93
N GLU A 61 -6.02 -2.47 -5.51
CA GLU A 61 -6.03 -2.87 -4.10
C GLU A 61 -5.00 -2.06 -3.29
N ILE A 62 -3.76 -1.97 -3.78
CA ILE A 62 -2.70 -1.14 -3.18
C ILE A 62 -3.16 0.31 -3.02
N LEU A 63 -3.76 0.89 -4.06
CA LEU A 63 -4.22 2.28 -4.04
C LEU A 63 -5.38 2.50 -3.07
N ARG A 64 -6.28 1.52 -2.91
CA ARG A 64 -7.36 1.57 -1.91
C ARG A 64 -6.80 1.54 -0.49
N ASN A 65 -5.81 0.69 -0.23
CA ASN A 65 -5.13 0.62 1.07
C ASN A 65 -4.41 1.93 1.38
N LEU A 66 -3.68 2.48 0.40
CA LEU A 66 -2.98 3.75 0.56
C LEU A 66 -3.95 4.91 0.85
N LYS A 67 -5.09 4.96 0.13
CA LYS A 67 -6.15 5.95 0.37
C LYS A 67 -6.68 5.87 1.80
N GLU A 68 -6.92 4.66 2.30
CA GLU A 68 -7.39 4.43 3.66
C GLU A 68 -6.35 4.85 4.71
N LYS A 69 -5.06 4.51 4.50
CA LYS A 69 -3.95 4.93 5.38
C LYS A 69 -3.80 6.46 5.47
N ARG A 70 -4.05 7.16 4.37
CA ARG A 70 -3.82 8.62 4.26
C ARG A 70 -5.00 9.49 4.70
N LYS A 71 -6.21 8.94 4.88
CA LYS A 71 -7.44 9.70 5.18
C LYS A 71 -7.38 10.64 6.39
N ASN A 72 -6.53 10.32 7.37
CA ASN A 72 -6.35 11.08 8.62
C ASN A 72 -5.06 11.92 8.62
N THR A 73 -4.43 12.10 7.46
CA THR A 73 -3.20 12.88 7.30
C THR A 73 -3.47 14.14 6.47
N GLY A 74 -2.50 15.06 6.39
CA GLY A 74 -2.63 16.29 5.58
C GLY A 74 -2.71 16.07 4.06
N ILE A 75 -2.56 14.83 3.59
CA ILE A 75 -2.60 14.44 2.17
C ILE A 75 -3.59 13.28 2.02
N ASN A 76 -4.35 13.28 0.92
CA ASN A 76 -5.23 12.20 0.50
C ASN A 76 -4.78 11.62 -0.85
N VAL A 77 -5.11 10.35 -1.08
CA VAL A 77 -5.03 9.73 -2.41
C VAL A 77 -6.36 9.90 -3.12
N LYS A 78 -6.35 10.54 -4.29
CA LYS A 78 -7.50 10.74 -5.15
C LYS A 78 -7.42 9.78 -6.34
N ILE A 79 -8.52 9.07 -6.61
CA ILE A 79 -8.64 8.14 -7.75
C ILE A 79 -9.93 8.49 -8.48
N GLU A 80 -9.83 9.04 -9.69
CA GLU A 80 -10.98 9.46 -10.51
C GLU A 80 -10.71 9.13 -11.98
N ASN A 81 -11.65 8.46 -12.65
CA ASN A 81 -11.54 8.06 -14.06
C ASN A 81 -10.23 7.33 -14.40
N GLY A 82 -9.70 6.53 -13.46
CA GLY A 82 -8.45 5.81 -13.60
C GLY A 82 -7.18 6.64 -13.42
N ILE A 83 -7.29 7.94 -13.14
CA ILE A 83 -6.19 8.84 -12.78
C ILE A 83 -6.01 8.81 -11.27
N VAL A 84 -4.76 8.79 -10.83
CA VAL A 84 -4.34 8.74 -9.42
C VAL A 84 -3.47 9.95 -9.13
N CYS A 85 -3.77 10.69 -8.07
CA CYS A 85 -2.92 11.79 -7.61
C CYS A 85 -2.99 11.97 -6.09
N LEU A 86 -1.98 12.66 -5.55
CA LEU A 86 -1.99 13.13 -4.16
C LEU A 86 -2.62 14.53 -4.12
N VAL A 87 -3.55 14.74 -3.20
CA VAL A 87 -4.21 16.02 -2.99
C VAL A 87 -4.12 16.40 -1.51
N SER A 88 -4.08 17.69 -1.20
CA SER A 88 -4.17 18.13 0.20
C SER A 88 -5.50 17.71 0.81
N ASN A 89 -5.47 17.27 2.07
CA ASN A 89 -6.67 16.89 2.79
C ASN A 89 -7.42 18.14 3.29
N PRO A 90 -8.68 18.38 2.86
CA PRO A 90 -9.40 19.59 3.20
C PRO A 90 -9.71 19.73 4.69
N PHE A 91 -9.72 18.63 5.46
CA PHE A 91 -9.92 18.69 6.91
C PHE A 91 -8.80 19.41 7.67
N PHE A 92 -7.65 19.63 7.02
CA PHE A 92 -6.47 20.28 7.61
C PHE A 92 -6.20 21.67 7.02
N TRP A 93 -7.11 22.19 6.18
CA TRP A 93 -7.12 23.60 5.78
C TRP A 93 -7.74 24.41 6.92
N LEU A 94 -6.90 24.87 7.85
CA LEU A 94 -7.28 25.83 8.88
C LEU A 94 -7.82 27.12 8.26
#